data_AF-A0A3D1B4N4-F1
#
_entry.id   AF-A0A3D1B4N4-F1
#
_cell.length_a   1.000
_cell.length_b   1.000
_cell.length_c   1.000
_cell.angle_alpha   90.00
_cell.angle_beta   90.00
_cell.angle_gamma   90.00
#
_symmetry.space_group_name_H-M   'P 1'
#
loop_
_entity.id
_entity.type
_entity.pdbx_description
1 polymer ?
#
loop_
_entity_poly.entity_id
_entity_poly.type
_entity_poly.pdbx_seq_one_letter_code
_entity_poly.pdbx_strand_id
1 'polypeptide(L)' 'MTSHLSIELEQTELWLLADKAIYWPQQQALLIADIHIGKAAAYRRLGQP' A
#
# COMPACT_ATOMS: atom_id res chain seq x y z
N MET A 1 4.65 -3.71 -20.35
CA MET A 1 3.64 -3.13 -19.43
C MET A 1 4.40 -2.66 -18.20
N THR A 2 4.41 -1.37 -17.92
CA THR A 2 5.17 -0.80 -16.80
C THR A 2 4.49 -1.21 -15.50
N SER A 3 5.18 -1.97 -14.65
CA SER A 3 4.60 -2.56 -13.43
C SER A 3 4.44 -1.55 -12.28
N HIS A 4 4.96 -0.34 -12.42
CA HIS A 4 4.90 0.74 -11.44
C HIS A 4 5.09 2.11 -12.10
N LEU A 5 4.71 3.18 -11.41
CA LEU A 5 5.04 4.57 -11.76
C LEU A 5 6.13 5.07 -10.80
N SER A 6 7.29 5.46 -11.34
CA SER A 6 8.36 6.06 -10.52
C SER A 6 8.13 7.57 -10.35
N ILE A 7 8.31 8.08 -9.13
CA ILE A 7 8.26 9.50 -8.78
C ILE A 7 9.49 9.88 -7.95
N GLU A 8 9.81 11.17 -7.94
CA GLU A 8 10.77 11.76 -7.02
C GLU A 8 10.04 12.64 -6.01
N LEU A 9 10.32 12.44 -4.72
CA LEU A 9 9.78 13.23 -3.61
C LEU A 9 10.91 13.50 -2.62
N GLU A 10 11.23 14.78 -2.34
CA GLU A 10 12.32 15.15 -1.41
C GLU A 10 13.64 14.41 -1.72
N GLN A 11 14.05 14.42 -3.00
CA GLN A 11 15.21 13.68 -3.52
C GLN A 11 15.20 12.16 -3.27
N THR A 12 14.01 11.59 -3.04
CA THR A 12 13.80 10.15 -2.84
C THR A 12 13.00 9.56 -3.99
N GLU A 13 13.52 8.49 -4.60
CA GLU A 13 12.79 7.71 -5.59
C GLU A 13 11.76 6.80 -4.90
N LEU A 14 10.51 6.86 -5.35
CA LEU A 14 9.43 6.01 -4.86
C LEU A 14 8.70 5.37 -6.04
N TRP A 15 8.40 4.09 -5.93
CA TRP A 15 7.61 3.37 -6.93
C TRP A 15 6.17 3.24 -6.45
N LEU A 16 5.26 3.91 -7.14
CA LEU A 16 3.83 3.78 -6.93
C LEU A 16 3.33 2.49 -7.60
N LEU A 17 2.82 1.57 -6.78
CA LEU A 17 2.26 0.30 -7.23
C LEU A 17 0.74 0.43 -7.40
N ALA A 18 0.21 -0.20 -8.45
CA ALA A 18 -1.24 -0.19 -8.72
C ALA A 18 -2.06 -0.79 -7.57
N ASP A 19 -1.45 -1.69 -6.78
CA ASP A 19 -2.06 -2.38 -5.65
C ASP A 19 -2.05 -1.57 -4.33
N LYS A 20 -2.12 -0.24 -4.44
CA LYS A 20 -2.22 0.70 -3.29
C LYS A 20 -1.06 0.55 -2.28
N ALA A 21 0.15 0.42 -2.82
CA ALA A 21 1.37 0.36 -2.03
C ALA A 21 2.47 1.21 -2.68
N ILE A 22 3.50 1.52 -1.90
CA ILE A 22 4.70 2.19 -2.38
C ILE A 22 5.89 1.30 -2.07
N TYR A 23 6.73 1.04 -3.08
CA TYR A 23 8.05 0.45 -2.84
C TYR A 23 9.10 1.55 -2.78
N TRP A 24 9.94 1.53 -1.76
CA TRP A 24 11.07 2.43 -1.57
C TRP A 24 12.38 1.65 -1.81
N PRO A 25 12.99 1.76 -3.02
CA PRO A 25 14.14 0.93 -3.40
C PRO A 25 15.36 1.14 -2.50
N GLN A 26 15.70 2.38 -2.16
CA GLN A 26 16.89 2.70 -1.38
C GLN A 26 16.82 2.12 0.05
N GLN A 27 15.63 1.94 0.60
CA GLN A 27 15.41 1.34 1.92
C GLN A 27 14.97 -0.13 1.85
N GLN A 28 14.80 -0.68 0.64
CA GLN A 28 14.26 -2.03 0.42
C GLN A 28 12.95 -2.28 1.20
N ALA A 29 12.09 -1.27 1.25
CA ALA A 29 10.90 -1.27 2.10
C ALA A 29 9.62 -1.20 1.27
N LEU A 30 8.60 -1.94 1.70
CA LEU A 30 7.23 -1.85 1.18
C LEU A 30 6.36 -1.08 2.18
N LEU A 31 5.82 0.06 1.75
CA LEU A 31 4.97 0.92 2.55
C LEU A 31 3.51 0.69 2.16
N ILE A 32 2.68 0.37 3.17
CA ILE A 32 1.24 0.13 3.03
C ILE A 32 0.53 0.90 4.14
N ALA A 33 -0.64 1.46 3.84
CA ALA A 33 -1.52 2.10 4.82
C ALA A 33 -2.89 1.43 4.85
N ASP A 34 -3.64 1.61 5.94
CA ASP A 34 -5.06 1.25 6.01
C ASP A 34 -5.38 -0.22 5.66
N ILE A 35 -4.50 -1.16 6.06
CA ILE A 35 -4.71 -2.59 5.76
C ILE A 35 -5.96 -3.17 6.43
N HIS A 36 -6.40 -2.59 7.56
CA HIS A 36 -7.64 -2.96 8.27
C HIS A 36 -7.80 -4.48 8.51
N ILE A 37 -6.74 -5.14 9.01
CA ILE A 37 -6.78 -6.56 9.35
C ILE A 37 -7.94 -6.82 10.32
N GLY A 38 -8.77 -7.82 10.00
CA GLY A 38 -9.89 -8.22 10.86
C GLY A 38 -11.15 -7.36 10.76
N LYS A 39 -11.16 -6.26 9.99
CA LYS A 39 -12.36 -5.41 9.79
C LYS A 39 -13.56 -6.21 9.26
N ALA A 40 -13.32 -7.11 8.30
CA ALA A 40 -14.36 -7.99 7.78
C ALA A 40 -14.91 -8.98 8.83
N ALA A 41 -14.07 -9.47 9.76
CA ALA A 41 -14.53 -10.33 10.85
C ALA A 41 -15.31 -9.53 11.91
N ALA A 42 -14.90 -8.28 12.17
CA ALA A 42 -15.59 -7.38 13.07
C ALA A 42 -16.99 -6.99 12.55
N TYR A 43 -17.12 -6.66 11.25
CA TYR A 43 -18.42 -6.36 10.65
C TYR A 43 -19.38 -7.54 10.69
N ARG A 44 -18.89 -8.75 10.36
CA ARG A 44 -19.68 -9.99 10.49
C ARG A 44 -20.20 -10.22 11.90
N ARG A 45 -19.39 -9.95 12.94
CA ARG A 45 -19.86 -10.04 14.34
C ARG A 45 -20.95 -9.02 14.69
N LEU A 46 -20.96 -7.87 14.02
CA LEU A 46 -21.96 -6.82 14.20
C LEU A 46 -23.20 -7.01 13.31
N GLY A 47 -23.29 -8.12 12.57
CA GLY A 47 -24.42 -8.41 11.67
C GLY A 47 -24.43 -7.58 10.39
N GLN A 48 -23.32 -6.90 10.06
CA GLN A 48 -23.18 -6.20 8.78
C GLN A 48 -22.54 -7.15 7.74
N PRO A 49 -23.10 -7.23 6.52
CA PRO A 49 -22.54 -8.07 5.46
C PRO A 49 -21.12 -7.64 5.06
#